data_AF-A0A0Q6ZE41-F1
#
_entry.id   AF-A0A0Q6ZE41-F1
#
_cell.length_a   1.000
_cell.length_b   1.000
_cell.length_c   1.000
_cell.angle_alpha   90.00
_cell.angle_beta   90.00
_cell.angle_gamma   90.00
#
_symmetry.space_group_name_H-M   'P 1'
#
loop_
_entity.id
_entity.type
_entity.pdbx_description
1 polymer ?
#
loop_
_entity_poly.entity_id
_entity_poly.type
_entity_poly.pdbx_seq_one_letter_code
_entity_poly.pdbx_strand_id
1 'polypeptide(L)'
;MEDGALADQPSLWHQVRGVTGRFRRQMRKRILEPVLVGHRSFRETVLNAVSARGHLIYCDTPHGRFFVDPADRTVGTHLVWRGVWQHAELDQAISILVQESRLQPGTLFVDAGANIGVQTVYALRSGRFGSAVSFEPEPGNRRLLEMNVAANGLANQVRVVGKALGDTEGHATLYLHPRNKGAHAVGRRPSYDGTESIEVEIVRLSTELDAYAVSEIGMIWIDVEGLEPDVVRSLGKYLGQVPLVIEYAPARYSKATRQAFDELLAAKYSTLHRLGAEASPAQSPRVLPSVEGIVDILVY
;
A
#
# COMPACT_ATOMS: atom_id res chain seq x y z
N MET A 1 3.75 30.41 -68.35
CA MET A 1 2.90 31.20 -67.44
C MET A 1 3.05 30.55 -66.08
N GLU A 2 3.85 31.21 -65.25
CA GLU A 2 4.16 30.84 -63.88
C GLU A 2 2.93 31.04 -63.01
N ASP A 3 2.62 30.06 -62.15
CA ASP A 3 1.79 30.28 -60.96
C ASP A 3 2.52 29.64 -59.77
N GLY A 4 3.35 30.45 -59.13
CA GLY A 4 3.89 30.19 -57.80
C GLY A 4 3.09 30.98 -56.77
N ALA A 5 2.35 30.28 -55.90
CA ALA A 5 1.65 30.87 -54.76
C ALA A 5 2.04 30.14 -53.47
N LEU A 6 3.14 30.62 -52.89
CA LEU A 6 3.45 30.83 -51.47
C LEU A 6 2.74 29.94 -50.43
N ALA A 7 3.51 29.01 -49.88
CA ALA A 7 3.23 28.35 -48.61
C ALA A 7 3.22 29.38 -47.45
N ASP A 8 2.15 29.34 -46.66
CA ASP A 8 1.97 30.14 -45.45
C ASP A 8 2.94 29.65 -44.36
N GLN A 9 4.11 30.29 -44.27
CA GLN A 9 5.10 30.03 -43.23
C GLN A 9 4.63 30.69 -41.93
N PRO A 10 4.42 29.94 -40.83
CA PRO A 10 3.96 30.52 -39.58
C PRO A 10 4.98 31.54 -39.06
N SER A 11 4.51 32.77 -38.80
CA SER A 11 5.36 33.88 -38.40
C SER A 11 6.19 33.54 -37.14
N LEU A 12 7.47 33.93 -37.16
CA LEU A 12 8.44 33.77 -36.08
C LEU A 12 7.87 34.18 -34.70
N TRP A 13 6.95 35.16 -34.70
CA TRP A 13 6.24 35.67 -33.53
C TRP A 13 5.30 34.66 -32.85
N HIS A 14 4.65 33.77 -33.60
CA HIS A 14 3.81 32.70 -33.03
C HIS A 14 4.63 31.59 -32.37
N GLN A 15 5.79 31.25 -32.93
CA GLN A 15 6.72 30.28 -32.34
C GLN A 15 7.35 30.82 -31.05
N VAL A 16 7.76 32.09 -31.03
CA VAL A 16 8.35 32.75 -29.85
C VAL A 16 7.34 32.89 -28.70
N ARG A 17 6.06 33.19 -28.97
CA ARG A 17 4.99 33.18 -27.95
C ARG A 17 4.70 31.79 -27.38
N GLY A 18 4.73 30.75 -28.21
CA GLY A 18 4.56 29.36 -27.76
C GLY A 18 5.71 28.87 -26.87
N VAL A 19 6.95 29.25 -27.19
CA VAL A 19 8.15 28.91 -26.40
C VAL A 19 8.18 29.68 -25.07
N THR A 20 7.89 30.99 -25.08
CA THR A 20 7.84 31.80 -23.85
C THR A 20 6.67 31.42 -22.93
N GLY A 21 5.53 31.00 -23.48
CA GLY A 21 4.39 30.48 -22.71
C GLY A 21 4.66 29.10 -22.07
N ARG A 22 5.32 28.18 -22.79
CA ARG A 22 5.77 26.89 -22.25
C ARG A 22 6.84 27.08 -21.19
N PHE A 23 7.82 27.94 -21.44
CA PHE A 23 8.88 28.28 -20.48
C PHE A 23 8.30 28.95 -19.22
N ARG A 24 7.35 29.88 -19.36
CA ARG A 24 6.64 30.48 -18.21
C ARG A 24 5.79 29.48 -17.44
N ARG A 25 5.07 28.56 -18.11
CA ARG A 25 4.35 27.45 -17.43
C ARG A 25 5.33 26.52 -16.71
N GLN A 26 6.46 26.19 -17.31
CA GLN A 26 7.45 25.28 -16.74
C GLN A 26 8.23 25.93 -15.59
N MET A 27 8.54 27.22 -15.67
CA MET A 27 9.08 28.03 -14.57
C MET A 27 8.06 28.21 -13.45
N ARG A 28 6.79 28.50 -13.78
CA ARG A 28 5.70 28.56 -12.81
C ARG A 28 5.51 27.22 -12.11
N LYS A 29 5.57 26.12 -12.85
CA LYS A 29 5.54 24.75 -12.30
C LYS A 29 6.74 24.51 -11.38
N ARG A 30 7.97 24.79 -11.83
CA ARG A 30 9.21 24.61 -11.04
C ARG A 30 9.39 25.53 -9.83
N ILE A 31 8.84 26.75 -9.85
CA ILE A 31 9.04 27.75 -8.79
C ILE A 31 7.81 27.82 -7.87
N LEU A 32 6.60 27.79 -8.42
CA LEU A 32 5.37 27.88 -7.62
C LEU A 32 4.85 26.53 -7.14
N GLU A 33 5.14 25.37 -7.77
CA GLU A 33 4.79 24.09 -7.14
C GLU A 33 5.51 23.91 -5.81
N PRO A 34 6.85 24.06 -5.68
CA PRO A 34 7.52 23.87 -4.39
C PRO A 34 7.06 24.86 -3.32
N VAL A 35 6.66 26.08 -3.70
CA VAL A 35 6.26 27.14 -2.77
C VAL A 35 4.78 27.04 -2.36
N LEU A 36 3.87 26.77 -3.31
CA LEU A 36 2.43 26.62 -3.02
C LEU A 36 2.10 25.22 -2.51
N VAL A 37 2.62 24.19 -3.18
CA VAL A 37 2.50 22.80 -2.71
C VAL A 37 3.36 22.60 -1.47
N GLY A 38 4.42 23.37 -1.21
CA GLY A 38 5.20 23.24 0.03
C GLY A 38 4.44 23.63 1.30
N HIS A 39 3.44 24.51 1.20
CA HIS A 39 2.75 25.04 2.37
C HIS A 39 1.61 24.10 2.83
N ARG A 40 1.75 23.52 4.02
CA ARG A 40 0.78 22.58 4.61
C ARG A 40 -0.66 23.10 4.56
N SER A 41 -0.89 24.36 4.94
CA SER A 41 -2.23 24.97 4.95
C SER A 41 -2.87 25.03 3.56
N PHE A 42 -2.06 25.23 2.50
CA PHE A 42 -2.57 25.21 1.14
C PHE A 42 -2.97 23.80 0.72
N ARG A 43 -2.11 22.80 0.98
CA ARG A 43 -2.43 21.38 0.71
C ARG A 43 -3.74 20.96 1.39
N GLU A 44 -3.89 21.27 2.67
CA GLU A 44 -5.09 20.94 3.44
C GLU A 44 -6.33 21.66 2.87
N THR A 45 -6.21 22.94 2.50
CA THR A 45 -7.31 23.70 1.90
C THR A 45 -7.78 23.08 0.58
N VAL A 46 -6.85 22.74 -0.30
CA VAL A 46 -7.16 22.10 -1.58
C VAL A 46 -7.85 20.76 -1.35
N LEU A 47 -7.28 19.90 -0.51
CA LEU A 47 -7.84 18.58 -0.27
C LEU A 47 -9.21 18.65 0.42
N ASN A 48 -9.41 19.58 1.37
CA ASN A 48 -10.72 19.82 1.98
C ASN A 48 -11.76 20.25 0.93
N ALA A 49 -11.40 21.15 0.01
CA ALA A 49 -12.31 21.64 -1.03
C ALA A 49 -12.70 20.57 -2.07
N VAL A 50 -11.81 19.62 -2.35
CA VAL A 50 -12.11 18.46 -3.23
C VAL A 50 -12.95 17.43 -2.49
N SER A 51 -12.58 17.11 -1.24
CA SER A 51 -13.31 16.16 -0.38
C SER A 51 -14.75 16.59 -0.13
N ALA A 52 -14.99 17.89 0.14
CA ALA A 52 -16.33 18.43 0.35
C ALA A 52 -17.28 18.27 -0.85
N ARG A 53 -16.75 18.01 -2.05
CA ARG A 53 -17.53 17.76 -3.28
C ARG A 53 -17.68 16.27 -3.60
N GLY A 54 -17.12 15.38 -2.78
CA GLY A 54 -17.14 13.93 -3.01
C GLY A 54 -16.31 13.49 -4.23
N HIS A 55 -15.37 14.31 -4.69
CA HIS A 55 -14.52 13.96 -5.81
C HIS A 55 -13.30 13.16 -5.36
N LEU A 56 -12.93 12.15 -6.15
CA LEU A 56 -11.65 11.47 -6.03
C LEU A 56 -10.57 12.23 -6.78
N ILE A 57 -9.32 12.11 -6.34
CA ILE A 57 -8.15 12.61 -7.08
C ILE A 57 -7.54 11.45 -7.85
N TYR A 58 -7.29 11.66 -9.14
CA TYR A 58 -6.53 10.72 -9.96
C TYR A 58 -5.04 11.12 -9.95
N CYS A 59 -4.19 10.20 -9.52
CA CYS A 59 -2.76 10.31 -9.44
C CYS A 59 -2.13 9.39 -10.50
N ASP A 60 -1.40 9.98 -11.44
CA ASP A 60 -0.59 9.24 -12.41
C ASP A 60 0.88 9.33 -11.98
N THR A 61 1.40 8.24 -11.41
CA THR A 61 2.75 8.19 -10.84
C THR A 61 3.63 7.19 -11.61
N PRO A 62 4.96 7.27 -11.50
CA PRO A 62 5.85 6.29 -12.13
C PRO A 62 5.55 4.84 -11.73
N HIS A 63 5.00 4.65 -10.52
CA HIS A 63 4.76 3.34 -9.91
C HIS A 63 3.32 2.83 -10.11
N GLY A 64 2.41 3.65 -10.61
CA GLY A 64 1.03 3.24 -10.84
C GLY A 64 0.05 4.40 -10.98
N ARG A 65 -1.18 4.04 -11.35
CA ARG A 65 -2.31 4.97 -11.46
C ARG A 65 -3.26 4.74 -10.30
N PHE A 66 -3.57 5.78 -9.53
CA PHE A 66 -4.36 5.66 -8.31
C PHE A 66 -5.45 6.73 -8.24
N PHE A 67 -6.68 6.31 -8.01
CA PHE A 67 -7.74 7.11 -7.43
C PHE A 67 -7.58 7.12 -5.91
N VAL A 68 -7.62 8.31 -5.32
CA VAL A 68 -7.46 8.50 -3.88
C VAL A 68 -8.61 9.36 -3.34
N ASP A 69 -9.06 9.01 -2.13
CA ASP A 69 -9.96 9.86 -1.37
C ASP A 69 -9.15 11.05 -0.80
N PRO A 70 -9.46 12.30 -1.17
CA PRO A 70 -8.81 13.47 -0.60
C PRO A 70 -9.08 13.67 0.89
N ALA A 71 -10.01 12.93 1.52
CA ALA A 71 -10.18 12.91 2.98
C ALA A 71 -9.07 12.13 3.69
N ASP A 72 -8.38 11.21 3.00
CA ASP A 72 -7.24 10.49 3.57
C ASP A 72 -6.00 11.39 3.66
N ARG A 73 -5.62 11.70 4.89
CA ARG A 73 -4.49 12.55 5.26
C ARG A 73 -3.17 11.78 5.36
N THR A 74 -3.19 10.47 5.15
CA THR A 74 -2.00 9.60 5.21
C THR A 74 -1.63 9.12 3.81
N VAL A 75 -2.13 7.95 3.39
CA VAL A 75 -1.70 7.28 2.15
C VAL A 75 -2.09 8.11 0.93
N GLY A 76 -3.36 8.49 0.84
CA GLY A 76 -3.90 9.32 -0.24
C GLY A 76 -3.15 10.64 -0.38
N THR A 77 -2.97 11.38 0.72
CA THR A 77 -2.22 12.64 0.72
C THR A 77 -0.75 12.45 0.29
N HIS A 78 -0.08 11.38 0.73
CA HIS A 78 1.28 11.09 0.27
C HIS A 78 1.34 10.79 -1.22
N LEU A 79 0.41 9.98 -1.75
CA LEU A 79 0.34 9.72 -3.19
C LEU A 79 0.10 11.00 -4.01
N VAL A 80 -0.81 11.88 -3.56
CA VAL A 80 -1.09 13.16 -4.26
C VAL A 80 0.16 14.04 -4.35
N TRP A 81 0.92 14.16 -3.26
CA TRP A 81 2.00 15.15 -3.17
C TRP A 81 3.41 14.60 -3.42
N ARG A 82 3.62 13.30 -3.22
CA ARG A 82 4.91 12.61 -3.35
C ARG A 82 4.92 11.56 -4.45
N GLY A 83 3.75 11.07 -4.87
CA GLY A 83 3.63 10.06 -5.94
C GLY A 83 4.02 8.64 -5.54
N VAL A 84 4.36 8.41 -4.28
CA VAL A 84 4.86 7.13 -3.77
C VAL A 84 4.50 6.95 -2.30
N TRP A 85 4.23 5.71 -1.89
CA TRP A 85 3.98 5.29 -0.51
C TRP A 85 4.56 3.90 -0.27
N GLN A 86 5.52 3.76 0.66
CA GLN A 86 6.12 2.47 1.04
C GLN A 86 6.59 1.56 -0.14
N HIS A 87 6.96 2.15 -1.28
CA HIS A 87 7.45 1.37 -2.42
C HIS A 87 8.85 0.80 -2.16
N ALA A 88 9.67 1.51 -1.38
CA ALA A 88 11.04 1.12 -1.11
C ALA A 88 11.12 -0.17 -0.28
N GLU A 89 10.22 -0.31 0.69
CA GLU A 89 10.09 -1.47 1.57
C GLU A 89 9.70 -2.71 0.76
N LEU A 90 8.72 -2.58 -0.15
CA LEU A 90 8.34 -3.64 -1.07
C LEU A 90 9.50 -4.05 -2.01
N ASP A 91 10.17 -3.07 -2.62
CA ASP A 91 11.31 -3.33 -3.50
C ASP A 91 12.46 -4.03 -2.75
N GLN A 92 12.72 -3.63 -1.51
CA GLN A 92 13.71 -4.27 -0.66
C GLN A 92 13.33 -5.71 -0.36
N ALA A 93 12.08 -5.97 0.05
CA ALA A 93 11.61 -7.32 0.33
C ALA A 93 11.72 -8.23 -0.90
N ILE A 94 11.27 -7.75 -2.07
CA ILE A 94 11.41 -8.46 -3.34
C ILE A 94 12.88 -8.73 -3.65
N SER A 95 13.75 -7.73 -3.53
CA SER A 95 15.17 -7.86 -3.86
C SER A 95 15.86 -8.90 -2.97
N ILE A 96 15.61 -8.86 -1.66
CA ILE A 96 16.14 -9.83 -0.69
C ILE A 96 15.66 -11.23 -1.05
N LEU A 97 14.35 -11.43 -1.24
CA LEU A 97 13.81 -12.77 -1.52
C LEU A 97 14.29 -13.34 -2.86
N VAL A 98 14.52 -12.49 -3.85
CA VAL A 98 15.12 -12.92 -5.13
C VAL A 98 16.58 -13.34 -4.94
N GLN A 99 17.37 -12.56 -4.22
CA GLN A 99 18.78 -12.88 -3.93
C GLN A 99 18.91 -14.19 -3.16
N GLU A 100 17.99 -14.43 -2.23
CA GLU A 100 17.95 -15.62 -1.38
C GLU A 100 17.22 -16.81 -2.03
N SER A 101 16.81 -16.69 -3.30
CA SER A 101 16.08 -17.72 -4.06
C SER A 101 14.76 -18.16 -3.39
N ARG A 102 14.13 -17.27 -2.62
CA ARG A 102 12.87 -17.46 -1.89
C ARG A 102 11.64 -16.95 -2.64
N LEU A 103 11.82 -16.18 -3.73
CA LEU A 103 10.72 -15.67 -4.56
C LEU A 103 10.86 -16.18 -6.00
N GLN A 104 9.93 -17.05 -6.41
CA GLN A 104 9.86 -17.57 -7.77
C GLN A 104 9.05 -16.62 -8.67
N PRO A 105 9.43 -16.40 -9.94
CA PRO A 105 8.67 -15.56 -10.84
C PRO A 105 7.24 -16.08 -11.08
N GLY A 106 6.27 -15.18 -11.09
CA GLY A 106 4.88 -15.50 -11.41
C GLY A 106 4.05 -16.05 -10.25
N THR A 107 4.62 -16.18 -9.05
CA THR A 107 3.90 -16.60 -7.84
C THR A 107 2.83 -15.57 -7.42
N LEU A 108 1.94 -16.01 -6.54
CA LEU A 108 0.90 -15.22 -5.92
C LEU A 108 1.48 -14.25 -4.87
N PHE A 109 1.06 -12.99 -4.94
CA PHE A 109 1.20 -12.01 -3.87
C PHE A 109 -0.07 -11.99 -3.00
N VAL A 110 0.07 -12.04 -1.68
CA VAL A 110 -1.08 -11.89 -0.78
C VAL A 110 -0.96 -10.58 -0.03
N ASP A 111 -1.95 -9.70 -0.17
CA ASP A 111 -2.00 -8.37 0.45
C ASP A 111 -3.07 -8.37 1.55
N ALA A 112 -2.66 -8.58 2.79
CA ALA A 112 -3.52 -8.61 3.97
C ALA A 112 -3.59 -7.19 4.59
N GLY A 113 -4.70 -6.48 4.31
CA GLY A 113 -4.85 -5.07 4.65
C GLY A 113 -4.54 -4.14 3.47
N ALA A 114 -5.10 -4.46 2.31
CA ALA A 114 -4.73 -3.84 1.04
C ALA A 114 -5.11 -2.36 0.93
N ASN A 115 -6.02 -1.84 1.76
CA ASN A 115 -6.47 -0.45 1.73
C ASN A 115 -6.94 -0.06 0.31
N ILE A 116 -6.35 0.97 -0.30
CA ILE A 116 -6.66 1.39 -1.68
C ILE A 116 -5.83 0.65 -2.75
N GLY A 117 -5.10 -0.42 -2.38
CA GLY A 117 -4.37 -1.29 -3.30
C GLY A 117 -2.99 -0.82 -3.73
N VAL A 118 -2.32 0.02 -2.94
CA VAL A 118 -0.98 0.53 -3.27
C VAL A 118 0.01 -0.63 -3.41
N GLN A 119 0.13 -1.47 -2.38
CA GLN A 119 1.08 -2.58 -2.37
C GLN A 119 0.72 -3.63 -3.42
N THR A 120 -0.56 -4.00 -3.54
CA THR A 120 -1.06 -4.86 -4.64
C THR A 120 -0.61 -4.38 -6.03
N VAL A 121 -0.80 -3.09 -6.35
CA VAL A 121 -0.42 -2.55 -7.66
C VAL A 121 1.10 -2.56 -7.84
N TYR A 122 1.86 -2.16 -6.84
CA TYR A 122 3.33 -2.16 -6.90
C TYR A 122 3.88 -3.58 -7.08
N ALA A 123 3.36 -4.55 -6.34
CA ALA A 123 3.77 -5.94 -6.41
C ALA A 123 3.59 -6.50 -7.83
N LEU A 124 2.43 -6.32 -8.45
CA LEU A 124 2.20 -6.82 -9.82
C LEU A 124 2.99 -6.04 -10.87
N ARG A 125 3.16 -4.72 -10.71
CA ARG A 125 3.96 -3.91 -11.63
C ARG A 125 5.46 -4.16 -11.53
N SER A 126 5.95 -4.75 -10.45
CA SER A 126 7.34 -5.22 -10.34
C SER A 126 7.68 -6.32 -11.36
N GLY A 127 6.67 -7.00 -11.92
CA GLY A 127 6.83 -8.13 -12.81
C GLY A 127 7.30 -9.42 -12.12
N ARG A 128 7.39 -9.45 -10.79
CA ARG A 128 7.79 -10.64 -10.02
C ARG A 128 6.63 -11.55 -9.67
N PHE A 129 5.45 -10.98 -9.47
CA PHE A 129 4.22 -11.69 -9.14
C PHE A 129 3.31 -11.80 -10.35
N GLY A 130 2.63 -12.93 -10.52
CA GLY A 130 1.72 -13.18 -11.63
C GLY A 130 0.26 -12.86 -11.32
N SER A 131 -0.11 -12.88 -10.04
CA SER A 131 -1.45 -12.57 -9.54
C SER A 131 -1.40 -12.14 -8.08
N ALA A 132 -2.51 -11.61 -7.58
CA ALA A 132 -2.66 -11.25 -6.17
C ALA A 132 -4.02 -11.62 -5.58
N VAL A 133 -4.04 -11.90 -4.28
CA VAL A 133 -5.26 -11.89 -3.45
C VAL A 133 -5.12 -10.75 -2.45
N SER A 134 -6.07 -9.81 -2.48
CA SER A 134 -6.01 -8.57 -1.68
C SER A 134 -7.23 -8.45 -0.78
N PHE A 135 -7.01 -8.30 0.52
CA PHE A 135 -8.05 -8.25 1.54
C PHE A 135 -8.24 -6.82 2.04
N GLU A 136 -9.46 -6.29 1.91
CA GLU A 136 -9.84 -4.97 2.44
C GLU A 136 -11.31 -5.00 2.92
N PRO A 137 -11.56 -4.94 4.24
CA PRO A 137 -12.91 -5.03 4.78
C PRO A 137 -13.75 -3.77 4.61
N GLU A 138 -13.15 -2.57 4.57
CA GLU A 138 -13.92 -1.33 4.51
C GLU A 138 -14.43 -1.08 3.07
N PRO A 139 -15.76 -0.95 2.86
CA PRO A 139 -16.31 -0.86 1.51
C PRO A 139 -15.79 0.31 0.65
N GLY A 140 -15.48 1.46 1.24
CA GLY A 140 -14.90 2.62 0.55
C GLY A 140 -13.49 2.36 0.03
N ASN A 141 -12.59 1.92 0.90
CA ASN A 141 -11.22 1.52 0.57
C ASN A 141 -11.23 0.38 -0.45
N ARG A 142 -12.07 -0.63 -0.26
CA ARG A 142 -12.21 -1.75 -1.21
C ARG A 142 -12.62 -1.28 -2.60
N ARG A 143 -13.58 -0.35 -2.69
CA ARG A 143 -13.96 0.24 -3.98
C ARG A 143 -12.80 0.98 -4.64
N LEU A 144 -11.99 1.70 -3.86
CA LEU A 144 -10.78 2.35 -4.38
C LEU A 144 -9.73 1.34 -4.84
N LEU A 145 -9.51 0.26 -4.10
CA LEU A 145 -8.67 -0.88 -4.50
C LEU A 145 -9.12 -1.45 -5.84
N GLU A 146 -10.40 -1.79 -6.01
CA GLU A 146 -10.95 -2.31 -7.26
C GLU A 146 -10.73 -1.31 -8.43
N MET A 147 -10.98 -0.03 -8.20
CA MET A 147 -10.75 1.03 -9.19
C MET A 147 -9.27 1.17 -9.55
N ASN A 148 -8.36 1.07 -8.59
CA ASN A 148 -6.93 1.22 -8.77
C ASN A 148 -6.31 0.02 -9.49
N VAL A 149 -6.74 -1.18 -9.16
CA VAL A 149 -6.41 -2.40 -9.89
C VAL A 149 -6.85 -2.27 -11.36
N ALA A 150 -8.10 -1.84 -11.61
CA ALA A 150 -8.61 -1.65 -12.96
C ALA A 150 -7.86 -0.55 -13.73
N ALA A 151 -7.55 0.57 -13.09
CA ALA A 151 -6.79 1.67 -13.68
C ALA A 151 -5.39 1.25 -14.15
N ASN A 152 -4.82 0.21 -13.54
CA ASN A 152 -3.52 -0.35 -13.94
C ASN A 152 -3.62 -1.52 -14.91
N GLY A 153 -4.82 -1.93 -15.35
CA GLY A 153 -5.01 -3.08 -16.24
C GLY A 153 -4.81 -4.43 -15.54
N LEU A 154 -4.97 -4.47 -14.23
CA LEU A 154 -4.67 -5.64 -13.39
C LEU A 154 -5.93 -6.40 -12.95
N ALA A 155 -7.12 -6.02 -13.43
CA ALA A 155 -8.41 -6.58 -12.99
C ALA A 155 -8.52 -8.10 -13.15
N ASN A 156 -7.85 -8.69 -14.15
CA ASN A 156 -7.85 -10.14 -14.37
C ASN A 156 -6.79 -10.89 -13.54
N GLN A 157 -5.91 -10.17 -12.84
CA GLN A 157 -4.80 -10.73 -12.05
C GLN A 157 -5.04 -10.61 -10.54
N VAL A 158 -6.05 -9.86 -10.10
CA VAL A 158 -6.28 -9.59 -8.68
C VAL A 158 -7.65 -10.09 -8.25
N ARG A 159 -7.68 -10.96 -7.23
CA ARG A 159 -8.89 -11.29 -6.47
C ARG A 159 -9.00 -10.34 -5.27
N VAL A 160 -10.00 -9.46 -5.28
CA VAL A 160 -10.31 -8.59 -4.13
C VAL A 160 -11.29 -9.30 -3.20
N VAL A 161 -10.98 -9.31 -1.90
CA VAL A 161 -11.76 -9.98 -0.85
C VAL A 161 -12.20 -8.95 0.19
N GLY A 162 -13.50 -8.73 0.30
CA GLY A 162 -14.11 -7.75 1.21
C GLY A 162 -14.29 -8.25 2.63
N LYS A 163 -13.27 -8.85 3.23
CA LYS A 163 -13.32 -9.46 4.56
C LYS A 163 -12.12 -9.04 5.39
N ALA A 164 -12.31 -8.88 6.69
CA ALA A 164 -11.23 -8.68 7.64
C ALA A 164 -10.52 -10.01 7.87
N LEU A 165 -9.26 -9.95 8.30
CA LEU A 165 -8.47 -11.13 8.63
C LEU A 165 -8.24 -11.19 10.14
N GLY A 166 -8.36 -12.39 10.70
CA GLY A 166 -8.09 -12.65 12.11
C GLY A 166 -7.84 -14.13 12.39
N ASP A 167 -8.02 -14.52 13.65
CA ASP A 167 -7.89 -15.89 14.12
C ASP A 167 -9.25 -16.60 14.32
N THR A 168 -10.35 -15.97 13.91
CA THR A 168 -11.73 -16.46 14.02
C THR A 168 -12.51 -16.25 12.72
N GLU A 169 -13.60 -17.01 12.56
CA GLU A 169 -14.59 -16.81 11.48
C GLU A 169 -15.84 -16.15 12.07
N GLY A 170 -16.47 -15.25 11.32
CA GLY A 170 -17.75 -14.67 11.71
C GLY A 170 -17.82 -13.19 11.35
N HIS A 171 -18.26 -12.38 12.31
CA HIS A 171 -18.38 -10.93 12.14
C HIS A 171 -17.58 -10.22 13.22
N ALA A 172 -17.02 -9.06 12.86
CA ALA A 172 -16.29 -8.21 13.79
C ALA A 172 -16.66 -6.74 13.57
N THR A 173 -16.51 -5.94 14.63
CA THR A 173 -16.63 -4.49 14.54
C THR A 173 -15.32 -3.90 14.02
N LEU A 174 -15.40 -3.25 12.86
CA LEU A 174 -14.33 -2.42 12.29
C LEU A 174 -14.57 -0.96 12.66
N TYR A 175 -13.66 -0.37 13.43
CA TYR A 175 -13.70 1.05 13.77
C TYR A 175 -12.98 1.88 12.71
N LEU A 176 -13.62 2.96 12.29
CA LEU A 176 -13.16 3.81 11.20
C LEU A 176 -12.39 5.00 11.75
N HIS A 177 -11.18 5.20 11.22
CA HIS A 177 -10.41 6.41 11.49
C HIS A 177 -10.89 7.53 10.54
N PRO A 178 -11.22 8.73 11.05
CA PRO A 178 -11.84 9.77 10.23
C PRO A 178 -10.92 10.37 9.15
N ARG A 179 -9.60 10.36 9.37
CA ARG A 179 -8.60 11.02 8.53
C ARG A 179 -7.45 10.13 8.05
N ASN A 180 -7.21 8.98 8.66
CA ASN A 180 -6.22 8.02 8.18
C ASN A 180 -6.96 6.76 7.75
N LYS A 181 -7.34 6.69 6.46
CA LYS A 181 -8.21 5.62 5.97
C LYS A 181 -7.52 4.24 5.98
N GLY A 182 -6.18 4.21 6.02
CA GLY A 182 -5.41 2.98 6.25
C GLY A 182 -5.51 2.45 7.67
N ALA A 183 -5.68 3.34 8.66
CA ALA A 183 -5.70 2.97 10.09
C ALA A 183 -7.08 2.50 10.60
N HIS A 184 -7.89 1.86 9.76
CA HIS A 184 -9.11 1.23 10.23
C HIS A 184 -8.76 -0.01 11.04
N ALA A 185 -9.38 -0.19 12.21
CA ALA A 185 -8.94 -1.19 13.17
C ALA A 185 -10.11 -2.04 13.69
N VAL A 186 -9.92 -3.36 13.72
CA VAL A 186 -10.90 -4.29 14.26
C VAL A 186 -10.80 -4.34 15.78
N GLY A 187 -11.95 -4.34 16.46
CA GLY A 187 -12.05 -4.59 17.91
C GLY A 187 -11.56 -3.44 18.81
N ARG A 188 -10.90 -2.42 18.27
CA ARG A 188 -10.45 -1.24 19.01
C ARG A 188 -10.58 0.04 18.19
N ARG A 189 -10.84 1.15 18.86
CA ARG A 189 -10.86 2.46 18.22
C ARG A 189 -9.45 2.86 17.78
N PRO A 190 -9.26 3.32 16.53
CA PRO A 190 -7.95 3.73 16.03
C PRO A 190 -7.51 5.11 16.53
N SER A 191 -8.46 5.92 16.99
CA SER A 191 -8.22 7.25 17.56
C SER A 191 -9.37 7.66 18.49
N TYR A 192 -9.18 8.73 19.28
CA TYR A 192 -10.23 9.24 20.18
C TYR A 192 -11.47 9.71 19.41
N ASP A 193 -11.28 10.29 18.22
CA ASP A 193 -12.31 10.79 17.31
C ASP A 193 -12.81 9.74 16.30
N GLY A 194 -12.22 8.53 16.28
CA GLY A 194 -12.66 7.38 15.48
C GLY A 194 -13.78 6.62 16.15
N THR A 195 -14.94 7.26 16.29
CA THR A 195 -16.13 6.67 16.95
C THR A 195 -17.04 5.92 16.00
N GLU A 196 -16.96 6.18 14.69
CA GLU A 196 -17.71 5.45 13.67
C GLU A 196 -17.20 4.01 13.56
N SER A 197 -18.11 3.09 13.33
CA SER A 197 -17.78 1.68 13.12
C SER A 197 -18.80 1.02 12.21
N ILE A 198 -18.37 -0.05 11.55
CA ILE A 198 -19.21 -0.93 10.74
C ILE A 198 -19.00 -2.38 11.17
N GLU A 199 -19.97 -3.24 10.86
CA GLU A 199 -19.81 -4.69 10.97
C GLU A 199 -19.25 -5.24 9.67
N VAL A 200 -18.25 -6.10 9.76
CA VAL A 200 -17.60 -6.75 8.61
C VAL A 200 -17.44 -8.24 8.88
N GLU A 201 -17.44 -9.05 7.83
CA GLU A 201 -17.05 -10.45 7.92
C GLU A 201 -15.56 -10.54 8.29
N ILE A 202 -15.20 -11.42 9.21
CA ILE A 202 -13.83 -11.74 9.58
C ILE A 202 -13.56 -13.22 9.31
N VAL A 203 -12.41 -13.52 8.73
CA VAL A 203 -12.02 -14.87 8.33
C VAL A 203 -10.56 -15.17 8.66
N ARG A 204 -10.21 -16.45 8.70
CA ARG A 204 -8.81 -16.88 8.78
C ARG A 204 -8.17 -16.83 7.41
N LEU A 205 -6.95 -16.30 7.36
CA LEU A 205 -6.21 -16.19 6.11
C LEU A 205 -5.92 -17.56 5.49
N SER A 206 -5.63 -18.59 6.30
CA SER A 206 -5.43 -19.95 5.79
C SER A 206 -6.64 -20.49 5.01
N THR A 207 -7.85 -20.27 5.52
CA THR A 207 -9.10 -20.74 4.89
C THR A 207 -9.32 -20.08 3.53
N GLU A 208 -9.10 -18.77 3.41
CA GLU A 208 -9.21 -18.06 2.14
C GLU A 208 -8.09 -18.41 1.14
N LEU A 209 -7.01 -19.01 1.62
CA LEU A 209 -5.90 -19.47 0.81
C LEU A 209 -5.91 -20.98 0.57
N ASP A 210 -6.87 -21.76 1.08
CA ASP A 210 -6.80 -23.24 1.05
C ASP A 210 -6.66 -23.84 -0.36
N ALA A 211 -7.18 -23.14 -1.37
CA ALA A 211 -7.08 -23.50 -2.78
C ALA A 211 -5.66 -23.42 -3.36
N TYR A 212 -4.71 -22.78 -2.67
CA TYR A 212 -3.34 -22.62 -3.11
C TYR A 212 -2.41 -23.62 -2.41
N ALA A 213 -1.42 -24.11 -3.15
CA ALA A 213 -0.26 -24.77 -2.57
C ALA A 213 0.70 -23.73 -1.98
N VAL A 214 1.48 -24.15 -0.98
CA VAL A 214 2.51 -23.29 -0.35
C VAL A 214 3.49 -22.73 -1.40
N SER A 215 3.89 -23.55 -2.37
CA SER A 215 4.83 -23.16 -3.44
C SER A 215 4.28 -22.14 -4.42
N GLU A 216 2.96 -21.91 -4.44
CA GLU A 216 2.34 -20.92 -5.32
C GLU A 216 2.38 -19.51 -4.71
N ILE A 217 2.60 -19.39 -3.40
CA ILE A 217 2.60 -18.10 -2.70
C ILE A 217 4.04 -17.61 -2.55
N GLY A 218 4.35 -16.48 -3.20
CA GLY A 218 5.70 -15.91 -3.18
C GLY A 218 5.96 -15.06 -1.94
N MET A 219 4.94 -14.34 -1.47
CA MET A 219 5.04 -13.45 -0.32
C MET A 219 3.64 -13.10 0.21
N ILE A 220 3.52 -12.98 1.52
CA ILE A 220 2.35 -12.41 2.20
C ILE A 220 2.76 -11.10 2.86
N TRP A 221 2.15 -9.99 2.46
CA TRP A 221 2.27 -8.68 3.09
C TRP A 221 1.13 -8.50 4.10
N ILE A 222 1.45 -8.18 5.34
CA ILE A 222 0.49 -8.11 6.46
C ILE A 222 0.60 -6.74 7.11
N ASP A 223 -0.42 -5.92 6.89
CA ASP A 223 -0.59 -4.60 7.49
C ASP A 223 -2.08 -4.42 7.85
N VAL A 224 -2.48 -5.04 8.96
CA VAL A 224 -3.90 -5.14 9.38
C VAL A 224 -4.16 -4.33 10.66
N GLU A 225 -3.33 -3.32 10.89
CA GLU A 225 -3.47 -2.34 11.95
C GLU A 225 -3.72 -3.00 13.31
N GLY A 226 -2.77 -3.82 13.77
CA GLY A 226 -2.70 -4.41 15.12
C GLY A 226 -3.27 -5.82 15.27
N LEU A 227 -3.85 -6.41 14.23
CA LEU A 227 -4.24 -7.83 14.19
C LEU A 227 -3.15 -8.75 13.61
N GLU A 228 -1.93 -8.24 13.37
CA GLU A 228 -0.86 -9.02 12.76
C GLU A 228 -0.57 -10.33 13.51
N PRO A 229 -0.52 -10.37 14.87
CA PRO A 229 -0.32 -11.62 15.59
C PRO A 229 -1.40 -12.67 15.33
N ASP A 230 -2.65 -12.25 15.17
CA ASP A 230 -3.81 -13.14 14.99
C ASP A 230 -3.87 -13.67 13.55
N VAL A 231 -3.59 -12.81 12.57
CA VAL A 231 -3.44 -13.21 11.16
C VAL A 231 -2.28 -14.19 10.99
N VAL A 232 -1.11 -13.92 11.58
CA VAL A 232 0.05 -14.83 11.49
C VAL A 232 -0.23 -16.17 12.16
N ARG A 233 -0.92 -16.18 13.32
CA ARG A 233 -1.34 -17.40 14.00
C ARG A 233 -2.31 -18.23 13.15
N SER A 234 -3.14 -17.57 12.33
CA SER A 234 -4.13 -18.23 11.48
C SER A 234 -3.59 -18.72 10.14
N LEU A 235 -2.28 -18.58 9.85
CA LEU A 235 -1.67 -19.02 8.59
C LEU A 235 -1.57 -20.54 8.40
N GLY A 236 -1.74 -21.35 9.45
CA GLY A 236 -1.77 -22.81 9.34
C GLY A 236 -0.56 -23.38 8.60
N LYS A 237 -0.79 -24.08 7.47
CA LYS A 237 0.27 -24.72 6.66
C LYS A 237 1.27 -23.73 6.05
N TYR A 238 0.92 -22.46 5.89
CA TYR A 238 1.78 -21.44 5.26
C TYR A 238 2.86 -20.90 6.23
N LEU A 239 2.62 -20.99 7.53
CA LEU A 239 3.50 -20.42 8.55
C LEU A 239 4.86 -21.14 8.60
N GLY A 240 5.95 -20.40 8.39
CA GLY A 240 7.32 -20.91 8.32
C GLY A 240 7.72 -21.46 6.95
N GLN A 241 6.80 -21.45 5.97
CA GLN A 241 7.08 -21.93 4.61
C GLN A 241 6.98 -20.83 3.55
N VAL A 242 6.18 -19.78 3.80
CA VAL A 242 6.02 -18.63 2.91
C VAL A 242 6.68 -17.40 3.56
N PRO A 243 7.46 -16.59 2.81
CA PRO A 243 7.98 -15.33 3.30
C PRO A 243 6.87 -14.37 3.73
N LEU A 244 7.03 -13.71 4.88
CA LEU A 244 6.08 -12.72 5.38
C LEU A 244 6.74 -11.35 5.49
N VAL A 245 6.06 -10.31 4.99
CA VAL A 245 6.30 -8.92 5.37
C VAL A 245 5.21 -8.50 6.35
N ILE A 246 5.58 -7.91 7.48
CA ILE A 246 4.66 -7.58 8.58
C ILE A 246 4.94 -6.16 9.07
N GLU A 247 3.90 -5.33 9.21
CA GLU A 247 4.00 -4.08 9.99
C GLU A 247 4.10 -4.45 11.48
N TYR A 248 5.32 -4.60 11.99
CA TYR A 248 5.54 -4.96 13.39
C TYR A 248 5.40 -3.73 14.27
N ALA A 249 4.30 -3.67 15.03
CA ALA A 249 3.92 -2.52 15.84
C ALA A 249 3.74 -2.94 17.33
N PRO A 250 4.83 -3.17 18.08
CA PRO A 250 4.78 -3.81 19.40
C PRO A 250 3.95 -3.05 20.43
N ALA A 251 3.84 -1.74 20.31
CA ALA A 251 3.02 -0.89 21.18
C ALA A 251 1.50 -1.09 21.00
N ARG A 252 1.07 -1.72 19.88
CA ARG A 252 -0.34 -2.05 19.63
C ARG A 252 -0.78 -3.35 20.30
N TYR A 253 0.17 -4.15 20.80
CA TYR A 253 -0.10 -5.46 21.38
C TYR A 253 -0.07 -5.42 22.91
N SER A 254 -0.83 -6.32 23.54
CA SER A 254 -0.60 -6.62 24.96
C SER A 254 0.79 -7.23 25.15
N LYS A 255 1.39 -7.10 26.35
CA LYS A 255 2.69 -7.72 26.66
C LYS A 255 2.69 -9.25 26.39
N ALA A 256 1.61 -9.93 26.73
CA ALA A 256 1.47 -11.37 26.52
C ALA A 256 1.34 -11.71 25.01
N THR A 257 0.55 -10.94 24.28
CA THR A 257 0.38 -11.10 22.82
C THR A 257 1.71 -10.90 22.11
N ARG A 258 2.44 -9.83 22.44
CA ARG A 258 3.76 -9.53 21.88
C ARG A 258 4.74 -10.67 22.13
N GLN A 259 4.85 -11.14 23.38
CA GLN A 259 5.77 -12.22 23.72
C GLN A 259 5.46 -13.49 22.91
N ALA A 260 4.20 -13.90 22.85
CA ALA A 260 3.79 -15.08 22.08
C ALA A 260 4.05 -14.90 20.57
N PHE A 261 3.91 -13.67 20.05
CA PHE A 261 4.16 -13.37 18.64
C PHE A 261 5.66 -13.45 18.31
N ASP A 262 6.52 -12.84 19.13
CA ASP A 262 7.97 -12.89 18.99
C ASP A 262 8.49 -14.34 19.04
N GLU A 263 7.99 -15.13 20.00
CA GLU A 263 8.31 -16.55 20.14
C GLU A 263 7.85 -17.38 18.93
N LEU A 264 6.65 -17.10 18.39
CA LEU A 264 6.12 -17.77 17.21
C LEU A 264 6.99 -17.49 15.98
N LEU A 265 7.33 -16.23 15.72
CA LEU A 265 8.18 -15.85 14.59
C LEU A 265 9.58 -16.46 14.72
N ALA A 266 10.19 -16.41 15.92
CA ALA A 266 11.50 -17.02 16.17
C ALA A 266 11.52 -18.55 16.10
N ALA A 267 10.37 -19.20 16.31
CA ALA A 267 10.24 -20.65 16.17
C ALA A 267 10.00 -21.10 14.72
N LYS A 268 9.43 -20.24 13.88
CA LYS A 268 8.99 -20.58 12.52
C LYS A 268 9.88 -20.03 11.42
N TYR A 269 10.62 -18.98 11.69
CA TYR A 269 11.51 -18.33 10.72
C TYR A 269 12.93 -18.23 11.29
N SER A 270 13.92 -18.36 10.39
CA SER A 270 15.33 -18.28 10.76
C SER A 270 15.92 -16.90 10.55
N THR A 271 15.35 -16.15 9.60
CA THR A 271 15.91 -14.88 9.15
C THR A 271 14.88 -13.77 9.26
N LEU A 272 15.34 -12.60 9.68
CA LEU A 272 14.60 -11.36 9.76
C LEU A 272 15.41 -10.23 9.13
N HIS A 273 14.76 -9.41 8.30
CA HIS A 273 15.27 -8.12 7.87
C HIS A 273 14.31 -7.03 8.33
N ARG A 274 14.85 -5.87 8.70
CA ARG A 274 14.06 -4.65 8.90
C ARG A 274 14.08 -3.88 7.58
N LEU A 275 12.91 -3.58 7.05
CA LEU A 275 12.74 -2.85 5.81
C LEU A 275 12.67 -1.34 6.11
N GLY A 276 13.07 -0.52 5.14
CA GLY A 276 12.97 0.94 5.23
C GLY A 276 14.26 1.67 4.87
N ALA A 277 14.40 2.91 5.33
CA ALA A 277 15.48 3.81 4.90
C ALA A 277 16.89 3.31 5.24
N GLU A 278 17.04 2.54 6.32
CA GLU A 278 18.32 1.96 6.74
C GLU A 278 18.30 0.45 6.54
N ALA A 279 18.96 -0.02 5.49
CA ALA A 279 19.15 -1.44 5.24
C ALA A 279 19.85 -2.07 6.45
N SER A 280 19.13 -2.92 7.18
CA SER A 280 19.68 -3.66 8.30
C SER A 280 20.20 -5.02 7.80
N PRO A 281 21.35 -5.50 8.30
CA PRO A 281 21.81 -6.84 7.98
C PRO A 281 20.78 -7.88 8.45
N ALA A 282 20.80 -9.06 7.84
CA ALA A 282 19.99 -10.20 8.27
C ALA A 282 20.21 -10.51 9.75
N GLN A 283 19.13 -10.67 10.51
CA GLN A 283 19.13 -11.00 11.93
C GLN A 283 18.32 -12.26 12.19
N SER A 284 18.50 -12.87 13.37
CA SER A 284 17.52 -13.85 13.86
C SER A 284 16.27 -13.10 14.37
N PRO A 285 15.05 -13.63 14.17
CA PRO A 285 13.84 -13.04 14.75
C PRO A 285 13.87 -12.91 16.28
N ARG A 286 14.81 -13.58 16.97
CA ARG A 286 15.06 -13.40 18.41
C ARG A 286 15.44 -11.96 18.81
N VAL A 287 15.70 -11.08 17.86
CA VAL A 287 15.93 -9.64 18.09
C VAL A 287 14.64 -8.85 18.35
N LEU A 288 13.46 -9.36 18.00
CA LEU A 288 12.16 -8.65 18.11
C LEU A 288 11.85 -8.07 19.51
N PRO A 289 12.26 -8.69 20.64
CA PRO A 289 12.06 -8.10 21.96
C PRO A 289 12.78 -6.75 22.16
N SER A 290 13.82 -6.43 21.38
CA SER A 290 14.54 -5.14 21.46
C SER A 290 13.98 -4.06 20.52
N VAL A 291 12.99 -4.40 19.68
CA VAL A 291 12.34 -3.46 18.77
C VAL A 291 11.22 -2.75 19.53
N GLU A 292 11.27 -1.42 19.63
CA GLU A 292 10.26 -0.62 20.34
C GLU A 292 9.33 0.17 19.40
N GLY A 293 9.81 0.52 18.20
CA GLY A 293 9.06 1.30 17.21
C GLY A 293 8.25 0.42 16.24
N ILE A 294 7.42 1.09 15.43
CA ILE A 294 6.76 0.47 14.28
C ILE A 294 7.79 0.31 13.17
N VAL A 295 7.87 -0.89 12.61
CA VAL A 295 8.80 -1.21 11.51
C VAL A 295 8.25 -2.34 10.65
N ASP A 296 8.38 -2.20 9.34
CA ASP A 296 8.13 -3.30 8.41
C ASP A 296 9.25 -4.33 8.51
N ILE A 297 8.92 -5.57 8.85
CA ILE A 297 9.89 -6.67 8.93
C ILE A 297 9.60 -7.70 7.85
N LEU A 298 10.66 -8.24 7.25
CA LEU A 298 10.60 -9.42 6.38
C LEU A 298 11.14 -10.63 7.14
N VAL A 299 10.40 -11.75 7.17
CA VAL A 299 10.83 -13.03 7.74
C VAL A 299 10.70 -14.19 6.75
N TYR A 300 11.70 -15.09 6.74
CA TYR A 300 11.74 -16.31 5.89
C TYR A 300 12.68 -17.41 6.43
#